data_AF-A0A833S0J1-F1
#
_entry.id   AF-A0A833S0J1-F1
#
_cell.length_a   1.000
_cell.length_b   1.000
_cell.length_c   1.000
_cell.angle_alpha   90.00
_cell.angle_beta   90.00
_cell.angle_gamma   90.00
#
_symmetry.space_group_name_H-M   'P 1'
#
loop_
_entity.id
_entity.type
_entity.pdbx_description
1 polymer ?
#
loop_
_entity_poly.entity_id
_entity_poly.type
_entity_poly.pdbx_seq_one_letter_code
_entity_poly.pdbx_strand_id
1 'polypeptide(L)'
;MKKTRNLQLFATFLLLVFFVSPSSTWALTTFGKTNPQNQNSPPPPTPVGKARECKLESDCAGIQNTTCMADPRDGRTRCLCGDFSPPLNGACTNKFKALHAPCNEDTECVDGAHCVQRNNTLPGKRCYCKEGYYEEKLLLCSGTSSS
;
A
#
# COMPACT_ATOMS: atom_id res chain seq x y z
N MET A 1 -52.95 24.28 32.79
CA MET A 1 -52.67 22.83 32.62
C MET A 1 -52.70 22.29 31.17
N LYS A 2 -52.88 23.11 30.11
CA LYS A 2 -52.86 22.62 28.70
C LYS A 2 -51.45 22.54 28.07
N LYS A 3 -50.51 23.39 28.50
CA LYS A 3 -49.19 23.56 27.87
C LYS A 3 -48.25 22.35 28.10
N THR A 4 -48.29 21.77 29.31
CA THR A 4 -47.46 20.62 29.70
C THR A 4 -47.91 19.31 29.03
N ARG A 5 -49.23 19.15 28.82
CA ARG A 5 -49.81 17.95 28.20
C ARG A 5 -49.49 17.84 26.71
N ASN A 6 -49.43 18.98 26.02
CA ASN A 6 -49.01 19.04 24.62
C ASN A 6 -47.51 18.75 24.46
N LEU A 7 -46.66 19.26 25.37
CA LEU A 7 -45.22 18.98 25.33
C LEU A 7 -44.91 17.49 25.57
N GLN A 8 -45.60 16.84 26.52
CA GLN A 8 -45.48 15.40 26.73
C GLN A 8 -45.95 14.59 25.52
N LEU A 9 -47.07 14.97 24.89
CA LEU A 9 -47.57 14.31 23.68
C LEU A 9 -46.58 14.41 22.50
N PHE A 10 -45.99 15.59 22.30
CA PHE A 10 -44.95 15.79 21.27
C PHE A 10 -43.68 14.99 21.58
N ALA A 11 -43.25 14.93 22.84
CA ALA A 11 -42.09 14.15 23.25
C ALA A 11 -42.29 12.64 23.06
N THR A 12 -43.48 12.11 23.40
CA THR A 12 -43.81 10.70 23.17
C THR A 12 -43.92 10.35 21.69
N PHE A 13 -44.42 11.28 20.87
CA PHE A 13 -44.53 11.08 19.42
C PHE A 13 -43.15 11.05 18.75
N LEU A 14 -42.24 11.96 19.13
CA LEU A 14 -40.86 11.95 18.63
C LEU A 14 -40.09 10.68 19.05
N LEU A 15 -40.28 10.20 20.27
CA LEU A 15 -39.67 8.93 20.72
C LEU A 15 -40.19 7.72 19.91
N LEU A 16 -41.49 7.67 19.60
CA LEU A 16 -42.05 6.59 18.77
C LEU A 16 -41.54 6.61 17.33
N VAL A 17 -41.36 7.79 16.73
CA VAL A 17 -40.81 7.91 15.36
C VAL A 17 -39.35 7.44 15.30
N PHE A 18 -38.56 7.65 16.37
CA PHE A 18 -37.20 7.13 16.47
C PHE A 18 -37.14 5.60 16.62
N PHE A 19 -38.10 4.98 17.32
CA PHE A 19 -38.15 3.51 17.48
C PHE A 19 -38.71 2.75 16.27
N VAL A 20 -39.49 3.41 15.42
CA VAL A 20 -40.17 2.77 14.27
C VAL A 20 -39.50 3.08 12.92
N SER A 21 -38.42 3.86 12.90
CA SER A 21 -37.65 4.08 11.68
C SER A 21 -36.87 2.82 11.31
N PRO A 22 -37.23 2.08 10.25
CA PRO A 22 -36.34 1.07 9.71
C PRO A 22 -35.18 1.85 9.10
N SER A 23 -34.00 1.77 9.72
CA SER A 23 -32.76 2.16 9.06
C SER A 23 -32.77 1.50 7.69
N SER A 24 -32.84 2.30 6.63
CA SER A 24 -32.78 1.84 5.26
C SER A 24 -31.41 1.20 5.04
N THR A 25 -31.32 -0.09 5.28
CA THR A 25 -30.14 -0.88 4.98
C THR A 25 -30.02 -0.90 3.47
N TRP A 26 -29.18 -0.03 2.92
CA TRP A 26 -28.70 -0.17 1.56
C TRP A 26 -27.93 -1.48 1.51
N ALA A 27 -28.58 -2.54 1.02
CA ALA A 27 -27.92 -3.80 0.72
C ALA A 27 -27.02 -3.62 -0.51
N LEU A 28 -25.86 -3.02 -0.30
CA LEU A 28 -24.73 -3.18 -1.20
C LEU A 28 -24.18 -4.59 -0.95
N THR A 29 -24.45 -5.50 -1.89
CA THR A 29 -23.82 -6.81 -1.94
C THR A 29 -22.33 -6.62 -2.18
N THR A 30 -21.53 -6.47 -1.12
CA THR A 30 -20.07 -6.44 -1.24
C THR A 30 -19.53 -7.82 -0.94
N PHE A 31 -18.82 -8.40 -1.91
CA PHE A 31 -18.02 -9.60 -1.76
C PHE A 31 -17.29 -9.64 -0.41
N GLY A 32 -17.39 -10.79 0.27
CA GLY A 32 -17.04 -10.98 1.68
C GLY A 32 -15.74 -10.34 2.14
N LYS A 33 -15.82 -9.63 3.27
CA LYS A 33 -14.70 -9.29 4.15
C LYS A 33 -15.12 -9.63 5.59
N THR A 34 -14.63 -10.76 6.09
CA THR A 34 -13.56 -10.87 7.10
C THR A 34 -13.95 -10.39 8.50
N ASN A 35 -14.13 -11.40 9.36
CA ASN A 35 -14.26 -11.40 10.81
C ASN A 35 -13.28 -10.42 11.51
N PRO A 36 -13.69 -9.59 12.49
CA PRO A 36 -12.78 -8.78 13.29
C PRO A 36 -12.24 -9.63 14.44
N GLN A 37 -11.40 -10.61 14.12
CA GLN A 37 -10.68 -11.34 15.14
C GLN A 37 -9.26 -11.55 14.67
N ASN A 38 -8.38 -10.68 15.16
CA ASN A 38 -6.97 -10.93 15.46
C ASN A 38 -6.40 -12.17 14.75
N GLN A 39 -6.01 -12.01 13.48
CA GLN A 39 -5.30 -13.05 12.77
C GLN A 39 -4.03 -12.47 12.17
N ASN A 40 -2.92 -12.86 12.79
CA ASN A 40 -1.62 -13.12 12.16
C ASN A 40 -1.73 -14.18 11.04
N SER A 41 -2.80 -14.15 10.22
CA SER A 41 -2.92 -15.07 9.09
C SER A 41 -1.93 -14.64 8.01
N PRO A 42 -1.11 -15.56 7.47
CA PRO A 42 -0.25 -15.23 6.34
C PRO A 42 -1.12 -14.66 5.21
N PRO A 43 -0.65 -13.61 4.52
CA PRO A 43 -1.41 -13.07 3.39
C PRO A 43 -1.74 -14.18 2.39
N PRO A 44 -2.93 -14.17 1.77
CA PRO A 44 -3.34 -15.20 0.84
C PRO A 44 -2.28 -15.37 -0.26
N PRO A 45 -1.95 -16.62 -0.63
CA PRO A 45 -0.91 -16.87 -1.62
C PRO A 45 -1.24 -16.13 -2.91
N THR A 46 -0.33 -15.26 -3.34
CA THR A 46 -0.45 -14.59 -4.64
C THR A 46 -0.58 -15.66 -5.73
N PRO A 47 -1.56 -15.54 -6.65
CA PRO A 47 -1.64 -16.39 -7.82
C PRO A 47 -0.30 -16.40 -8.56
N VAL A 48 0.16 -17.60 -8.91
CA VAL A 48 1.42 -17.80 -9.65
C VAL A 48 1.44 -16.88 -10.88
N GLY A 49 2.43 -16.00 -10.96
CA GLY A 49 2.61 -15.09 -12.11
C GLY A 49 1.88 -13.75 -12.05
N LYS A 50 1.14 -13.42 -10.97
CA LYS A 50 0.64 -12.05 -10.74
C LYS A 50 1.19 -11.46 -9.45
N ALA A 51 1.93 -10.36 -9.59
CA ALA A 51 2.37 -9.54 -8.48
C ALA A 51 1.18 -8.98 -7.69
N ARG A 52 1.30 -8.95 -6.36
CA ARG A 52 0.30 -8.40 -5.45
C ARG A 52 0.14 -6.89 -5.71
N GLU A 53 -1.08 -6.39 -5.81
CA GLU A 53 -1.32 -4.95 -5.84
C GLU A 53 -1.04 -4.32 -4.46
N CYS A 54 -0.48 -3.11 -4.46
CA CYS A 54 -0.10 -2.40 -3.25
C CYS A 54 -0.42 -0.91 -3.35
N LYS A 55 -0.64 -0.26 -2.22
CA LYS A 55 -0.73 1.20 -2.08
C LYS A 55 0.42 1.74 -1.24
N LEU A 56 0.90 0.94 -0.29
CA LEU A 56 1.98 1.25 0.63
C LEU A 56 2.99 0.10 0.65
N GLU A 57 4.23 0.39 1.05
CA GLU A 57 5.28 -0.62 1.19
C GLU A 57 4.88 -1.73 2.17
N SER A 58 4.09 -1.41 3.20
CA SER A 58 3.56 -2.37 4.17
C SER A 58 2.63 -3.42 3.54
N ASP A 59 2.02 -3.14 2.38
CA ASP A 59 1.18 -4.13 1.69
C ASP A 59 2.03 -5.26 1.07
N CYS A 60 3.31 -4.97 0.84
CA CYS A 60 4.30 -5.94 0.39
C CYS A 60 4.94 -6.70 1.56
N ALA A 61 4.54 -6.42 2.80
CA ALA A 61 4.97 -7.19 3.95
C ALA A 61 4.59 -8.68 3.78
N GLY A 62 5.57 -9.55 4.01
CA GLY A 62 5.45 -11.00 3.80
C GLY A 62 5.91 -11.49 2.43
N ILE A 63 6.22 -10.59 1.48
CA ILE A 63 6.88 -10.94 0.22
C ILE A 63 8.32 -10.45 0.30
N GLN A 64 9.27 -11.38 0.22
CA GLN A 64 10.68 -11.03 0.43
C GLN A 64 11.25 -10.28 -0.76
N ASN A 65 12.04 -9.24 -0.48
CA ASN A 65 12.77 -8.44 -1.46
C ASN A 65 11.89 -7.77 -2.54
N THR A 66 10.62 -7.50 -2.24
CA THR A 66 9.76 -6.68 -3.09
C THR A 66 9.64 -5.24 -2.60
N THR A 67 9.30 -4.35 -3.52
CA THR A 67 8.97 -2.96 -3.25
C THR A 67 7.65 -2.61 -3.93
N CYS A 68 6.86 -1.75 -3.28
CA CYS A 68 5.64 -1.23 -3.84
C CYS A 68 5.94 -0.15 -4.89
N MET A 69 5.82 -0.48 -6.17
CA MET A 69 6.15 0.42 -7.27
C MET A 69 5.16 0.28 -8.43
N ALA A 70 5.09 1.30 -9.29
CA ALA A 70 4.28 1.25 -10.49
C ALA A 70 4.87 0.26 -11.51
N ASP A 71 4.04 -0.68 -11.96
CA ASP A 71 4.39 -1.61 -13.03
C ASP A 71 4.46 -0.84 -14.37
N PRO A 72 5.58 -0.90 -15.10
CA PRO A 72 5.75 -0.16 -16.36
C PRO A 72 4.78 -0.61 -17.46
N ARG A 73 4.12 -1.77 -17.31
CA ARG A 73 3.18 -2.31 -18.30
C ARG A 73 1.84 -1.58 -18.33
N ASP A 74 1.34 -1.18 -17.16
CA ASP A 74 -0.01 -0.61 -17.02
C ASP A 74 -0.11 0.51 -15.96
N GLY A 75 1.01 0.89 -15.33
CA GLY A 75 1.10 1.97 -14.36
C GLY A 75 0.49 1.66 -12.99
N ARG A 76 -0.02 0.43 -12.77
CA ARG A 76 -0.59 0.05 -11.48
C ARG A 76 0.48 -0.30 -10.47
N THR A 77 0.29 0.12 -9.23
CA THR A 77 1.25 -0.16 -8.14
C THR A 77 1.14 -1.59 -7.65
N ARG A 78 2.26 -2.31 -7.67
CA ARG A 78 2.37 -3.71 -7.26
C ARG A 78 3.67 -3.96 -6.48
N CYS A 79 3.66 -5.02 -5.70
CA CYS A 79 4.85 -5.55 -5.05
C CYS A 79 5.70 -6.27 -6.10
N LEU A 80 6.69 -5.56 -6.61
CA LEU A 80 7.60 -6.04 -7.66
C LEU A 80 9.01 -6.16 -7.12
N CYS A 81 9.78 -7.01 -7.77
CA CYS A 81 11.22 -7.11 -7.55
C CYS A 81 11.93 -5.85 -8.09
N GLY A 82 13.20 -5.64 -7.70
CA GLY A 82 14.00 -4.50 -8.20
C GLY A 82 14.15 -4.44 -9.72
N ASP A 83 13.84 -5.52 -10.43
CA ASP A 83 13.85 -5.65 -11.89
C ASP A 83 12.44 -5.61 -12.53
N PHE A 84 11.41 -5.16 -11.80
CA PHE A 84 10.00 -5.10 -12.22
C PHE A 84 9.34 -6.46 -12.47
N SER A 85 10.02 -7.55 -12.16
CA SER A 85 9.43 -8.87 -12.26
C SER A 85 8.49 -9.15 -11.08
N PRO A 86 7.45 -9.98 -11.28
CA PRO A 86 6.66 -10.47 -10.16
C PRO A 86 7.49 -11.43 -9.30
N PRO A 87 7.32 -11.42 -7.97
CA PRO A 87 8.00 -12.35 -7.08
C PRO A 87 7.61 -13.80 -7.42
N LEU A 88 8.58 -14.70 -7.40
CA LEU A 88 8.39 -16.13 -7.62
C LEU A 88 8.25 -16.82 -6.25
N ASN A 89 7.15 -17.55 -6.03
CA ASN A 89 6.87 -18.22 -4.75
C ASN A 89 6.94 -17.29 -3.53
N GLY A 90 6.54 -16.03 -3.69
CA GLY A 90 6.53 -15.04 -2.59
C GLY A 90 7.89 -14.41 -2.27
N ALA A 91 8.89 -14.55 -3.14
CA ALA A 91 10.19 -13.92 -2.97
C ALA A 91 10.80 -13.48 -4.31
N CYS A 92 11.60 -12.41 -4.28
CA CYS A 92 12.49 -12.06 -5.37
C CYS A 92 13.84 -12.73 -5.20
N THR A 93 14.35 -13.30 -6.29
CA THR A 93 15.70 -13.88 -6.37
C THR A 93 16.77 -12.80 -6.20
N ASN A 94 16.52 -11.61 -6.74
CA ASN A 94 17.37 -10.44 -6.54
C ASN A 94 17.12 -9.82 -5.17
N LYS A 95 18.21 -9.48 -4.46
CA LYS A 95 18.18 -8.81 -3.16
C LYS A 95 18.09 -7.28 -3.26
N PHE A 96 18.28 -6.76 -4.47
CA PHE A 96 18.30 -5.33 -4.73
C PHE A 96 16.89 -4.74 -4.76
N LYS A 97 16.74 -3.57 -4.16
CA LYS A 97 15.58 -2.71 -4.13
C LYS A 97 15.67 -1.69 -5.25
N ALA A 98 14.53 -1.40 -5.88
CA ALA A 98 14.44 -0.40 -6.93
C ALA A 98 14.75 1.02 -6.43
N LEU A 99 14.93 1.97 -7.36
CA LEU A 99 15.03 3.38 -6.99
C LEU A 99 13.79 3.87 -6.24
N HIS A 100 14.02 4.86 -5.37
CA HIS A 100 13.04 5.44 -4.44
C HIS A 100 12.50 4.49 -3.38
N ALA A 101 12.86 3.21 -3.40
CA ALA A 101 12.53 2.26 -2.35
C ALA A 101 13.22 2.66 -1.02
N PRO A 102 12.59 2.40 0.13
CA PRO A 102 13.23 2.58 1.43
C PRO A 102 14.37 1.56 1.60
N CYS A 103 15.51 2.04 2.08
CA CYS A 103 16.74 1.26 2.24
C CYS A 103 17.43 1.61 3.57
N ASN A 104 18.32 0.72 4.03
CA ASN A 104 19.20 1.01 5.17
C ASN A 104 20.65 1.20 4.75
N GLU A 105 21.10 0.36 3.81
CA GLU A 105 22.46 0.30 3.28
C GLU A 105 22.50 0.41 1.75
N ASP A 106 23.63 0.87 1.22
CA ASP A 106 23.86 1.03 -0.22
C ASP A 106 23.80 -0.31 -0.98
N THR A 107 24.15 -1.41 -0.31
CA THR A 107 24.16 -2.78 -0.86
C THR A 107 22.76 -3.30 -1.15
N GLU A 108 21.73 -2.69 -0.55
CA GLU A 108 20.34 -3.03 -0.82
C GLU A 108 19.83 -2.38 -2.10
N CYS A 109 20.53 -1.39 -2.67
CA CYS A 109 20.06 -0.67 -3.85
C CYS A 109 20.53 -1.32 -5.15
N VAL A 110 19.80 -1.08 -6.24
CA VAL A 110 20.24 -1.47 -7.60
C VAL A 110 21.64 -0.93 -7.94
N ASP A 111 22.31 -1.58 -8.88
CA ASP A 111 23.62 -1.13 -9.36
C ASP A 111 23.59 0.34 -9.81
N GLY A 112 24.65 1.08 -9.45
CA GLY A 112 24.72 2.52 -9.70
C GLY A 112 23.89 3.39 -8.74
N ALA A 113 23.17 2.80 -7.78
CA ALA A 113 22.45 3.53 -6.74
C ALA A 113 23.14 3.46 -5.36
N HIS A 114 22.74 4.36 -4.46
CA HIS A 114 23.20 4.48 -3.08
C HIS A 114 22.02 4.87 -2.17
N CYS A 115 22.12 4.53 -0.89
CA CYS A 115 21.06 4.68 0.09
C CYS A 115 21.22 5.97 0.90
N VAL A 116 20.55 7.03 0.47
CA VAL A 116 20.70 8.36 1.07
C VAL A 116 19.35 9.01 1.35
N GLN A 117 19.35 9.98 2.26
CA GLN A 117 18.19 10.82 2.52
C GLN A 117 18.37 12.15 1.78
N ARG A 118 17.77 12.28 0.59
CA ARG A 118 17.89 13.50 -0.24
C ARG A 118 17.04 14.66 0.30
N ASN A 119 15.86 14.36 0.83
CA ASN A 119 14.88 15.36 1.26
C ASN A 119 14.47 15.14 2.73
N ASN A 120 14.52 16.19 3.54
CA ASN A 120 14.02 16.16 4.93
C ASN A 120 12.49 16.02 5.02
N THR A 121 11.77 16.20 3.91
CA THR A 121 10.30 16.08 3.83
C THR A 121 9.81 14.64 3.84
N LEU A 122 10.64 13.70 3.36
CA LEU A 122 10.34 12.28 3.36
C LEU A 122 11.19 11.62 4.45
N PRO A 123 10.58 11.05 5.51
CA PRO A 123 11.35 10.35 6.52
C PRO A 123 11.96 9.08 5.94
N GLY A 124 13.25 8.88 6.20
CA GLY A 124 13.99 7.67 5.85
C GLY A 124 14.91 7.83 4.64
N LYS A 125 15.90 6.94 4.57
CA LYS A 125 16.80 6.82 3.43
C LYS A 125 16.12 6.05 2.30
N ARG A 126 16.43 6.42 1.06
CA ARG A 126 15.92 5.77 -0.13
C ARG A 126 17.03 5.56 -1.16
N CYS A 127 16.84 4.60 -2.04
CA CYS A 127 17.78 4.33 -3.12
C CYS A 127 17.71 5.44 -4.17
N TYR A 128 18.84 6.09 -4.43
CA TYR A 128 19.01 7.12 -5.46
C TYR A 128 20.23 6.83 -6.31
N CYS A 129 20.22 7.21 -7.59
CA CYS A 129 21.40 7.08 -8.43
C CYS A 129 22.58 7.88 -7.87
N LYS A 130 23.76 7.26 -7.89
CA LYS A 130 25.04 7.89 -7.55
C LYS A 130 25.32 9.05 -8.50
N GLU A 131 26.19 9.95 -8.10
CA GLU A 131 26.66 11.02 -9.00
C GLU A 131 27.23 10.43 -10.30
N GLY A 132 26.88 11.02 -11.43
CA GLY A 132 27.23 10.51 -12.76
C GLY A 132 26.26 9.46 -13.34
N TYR A 133 25.34 8.93 -12.53
CA TYR A 133 24.25 8.07 -12.98
C TYR A 133 22.93 8.86 -13.06
N TYR A 134 22.08 8.49 -14.01
CA TYR A 134 20.74 9.06 -14.16
C TYR A 134 19.67 7.97 -14.10
N GLU A 135 18.49 8.35 -13.64
CA GLU A 135 17.34 7.46 -13.59
C GLU A 135 16.75 7.28 -14.99
N GLU A 136 16.75 6.05 -15.48
CA GLU A 136 16.13 5.69 -16.75
C GLU A 136 14.66 5.26 -16.56
N LYS A 137 13.93 5.05 -17.66
CA LYS A 137 12.49 4.80 -17.72
C LYS A 137 11.98 3.61 -16.88
N LEU A 138 12.88 2.73 -16.46
CA LEU A 138 12.60 1.57 -15.63
C LEU A 138 13.15 1.77 -14.21
N LEU A 139 13.29 2.97 -13.65
CA LEU A 139 13.84 3.18 -12.30
C LEU A 139 15.18 2.43 -12.04
N LEU A 140 15.97 2.24 -13.10
CA LEU A 140 17.35 1.76 -13.07
C LEU A 140 18.28 2.95 -13.20
N CYS A 141 19.49 2.82 -12.67
CA CYS A 141 20.55 3.79 -12.87
C CYS A 141 21.36 3.43 -14.11
N SER A 142 21.28 4.28 -15.12
CA SER A 142 22.09 4.19 -16.33
C SER A 142 23.09 5.34 -16.36
N GLY A 143 24.32 5.07 -16.77
CA GLY A 143 25.41 6.03 -16.75
C GLY A 143 26.76 5.35 -16.55
N THR A 144 27.81 6.14 -16.70
CA THR A 144 29.16 5.72 -16.34
C THR A 144 29.62 6.61 -15.19
N SER A 145 30.16 6.02 -14.13
CA SER A 145 30.99 6.81 -13.21
C SER A 145 32.19 7.28 -14.04
N SER A 146 32.19 8.55 -14.44
CA SER A 146 33.38 9.17 -15.02
C SER A 146 34.45 9.19 -13.92
N SER A 147 35.27 8.14 -13.90
CA SER A 147 36.47 8.04 -13.07
C SER A 147 37.61 8.83 -13.70
#